data_AF-A0A2D8GJB3-F1
#
_entry.id   AF-A0A2D8GJB3-F1
#
_cell.length_a   1.000
_cell.length_b   1.000
_cell.length_c   1.000
_cell.angle_alpha   90.00
_cell.angle_beta   90.00
_cell.angle_gamma   90.00
#
_symmetry.space_group_name_H-M   'P 1'
#
loop_
_entity.id
_entity.type
_entity.pdbx_description
1 polymer ?
#
loop_
_entity_poly.entity_id
_entity_poly.type
_entity_poly.pdbx_seq_one_letter_code
_entity_poly.pdbx_strand_id
1 'polypeptide(L)'
;MIKIGDKCHAKLQLLWIDIAGDATTVGSDDFNKMKCCEIHTDCYLYDIQELDGRKYVRTFASYQKKDDIGFGDRNVYPLEVFDKTSQVKINKAWKEMQKVNGKIQ
;
A
#
# COMPACT_ATOMS: atom_id res chain seq x y z
N MET A 1 0.09 -10.33 -12.31
CA MET A 1 -0.42 -8.95 -12.50
C MET A 1 -1.81 -9.04 -13.12
N ILE A 2 -2.63 -8.02 -12.92
CA ILE A 2 -3.93 -7.86 -13.60
C ILE A 2 -3.89 -6.62 -14.49
N LYS A 3 -4.51 -6.69 -15.68
CA LYS A 3 -4.70 -5.52 -16.54
C LYS A 3 -6.06 -4.88 -16.24
N ILE A 4 -6.05 -3.58 -15.94
CA ILE A 4 -7.24 -2.74 -15.75
C ILE A 4 -7.03 -1.49 -16.61
N GLY A 5 -7.88 -1.30 -17.62
CA GLY A 5 -7.62 -0.34 -18.69
C GLY A 5 -6.28 -0.63 -19.35
N ASP A 6 -5.43 0.40 -19.46
CA ASP A 6 -4.12 0.28 -20.10
C ASP A 6 -2.97 -0.01 -19.12
N LYS A 7 -3.27 -0.20 -17.82
CA LYS A 7 -2.26 -0.44 -16.80
C LYS A 7 -2.31 -1.86 -16.24
N CYS A 8 -1.14 -2.45 -16.06
CA CYS A 8 -0.93 -3.67 -15.29
C CYS A 8 -0.63 -3.34 -13.83
N HIS A 9 -1.27 -4.08 -12.92
CA HIS A 9 -1.16 -3.94 -11.47
C HIS A 9 -0.74 -5.26 -10.82
N ALA A 10 0.27 -5.24 -9.94
CA ALA A 10 0.75 -6.43 -9.24
C ALA A 10 -0.13 -6.73 -8.02
N LYS A 11 -0.54 -8.00 -7.86
CA LYS A 11 -1.19 -8.48 -6.64
C LYS A 11 -0.12 -8.72 -5.57
N LEU A 12 -0.31 -8.21 -4.37
CA LEU A 12 0.66 -8.27 -3.28
C LEU A 12 -0.03 -8.65 -1.96
N GLN A 13 0.74 -9.34 -1.12
CA GLN A 13 0.46 -9.51 0.31
C GLN A 13 1.49 -8.72 1.09
N LEU A 14 1.01 -7.70 1.79
CA LEU A 14 1.82 -6.70 2.47
C LEU A 14 1.54 -6.70 3.97
N LEU A 15 2.57 -6.41 4.75
CA LEU A 15 2.53 -6.19 6.18
C LEU A 15 2.96 -4.74 6.45
N TRP A 16 2.15 -4.02 7.21
CA TRP A 16 2.45 -2.65 7.63
C TRP A 16 2.01 -2.37 9.05
N ILE A 17 2.59 -1.31 9.62
CA ILE A 17 2.34 -0.83 10.96
C ILE A 17 1.31 0.30 10.91
N ASP A 18 0.15 0.05 11.52
CA ASP A 18 -0.91 1.06 11.68
C ASP A 18 -0.75 1.78 13.02
N ILE A 19 -0.76 3.11 12.94
CA ILE A 19 -0.49 3.98 14.08
C ILE A 19 -1.73 3.98 14.97
N ALA A 20 -1.57 3.46 16.19
CA ALA A 20 -2.62 3.46 17.19
C ALA A 20 -2.64 4.78 17.98
N GLY A 21 -3.84 5.30 18.23
CA GLY A 21 -4.08 6.42 19.13
C GLY A 21 -5.30 6.15 20.00
N ASP A 22 -5.25 6.62 21.24
CA ASP A 22 -6.37 6.60 22.18
C ASP A 22 -6.60 8.05 22.65
N ALA A 23 -7.83 8.53 22.48
CA ALA A 23 -8.19 9.90 22.84
C ALA A 23 -8.61 10.04 24.32
N THR A 24 -8.67 8.94 25.06
CA THR A 24 -9.04 8.92 26.48
C THR A 24 -7.84 9.16 27.39
N THR A 25 -8.09 9.52 28.65
CA THR A 25 -7.05 9.62 29.68
C THR A 25 -7.01 8.31 30.46
N VAL A 26 -5.90 7.59 30.37
CA VAL A 26 -5.69 6.30 31.02
C VAL A 26 -4.43 6.33 31.91
N GLY A 27 -4.33 5.39 32.86
CA GLY A 27 -3.14 5.23 33.68
C GLY A 27 -1.96 4.64 32.91
N SER A 28 -0.76 4.70 33.50
CA SER A 28 0.47 4.19 32.89
C SER A 28 0.39 2.72 32.50
N ASP A 29 -0.33 1.90 33.27
CA ASP A 29 -0.43 0.46 33.02
C ASP A 29 -1.15 0.15 31.71
N ASP A 30 -2.17 0.94 31.35
CA ASP A 30 -2.89 0.75 30.09
C ASP A 30 -2.14 1.40 28.92
N PHE A 31 -1.51 2.55 29.15
CA PHE A 31 -0.67 3.17 28.14
C PHE A 31 0.53 2.29 27.75
N ASN A 32 1.17 1.61 28.71
CA ASN A 32 2.29 0.69 28.46
C ASN A 32 1.90 -0.55 27.63
N LYS A 33 0.61 -0.88 27.56
CA LYS A 33 0.10 -1.99 26.72
C LYS A 33 -0.17 -1.53 25.28
N MET A 34 -0.27 -0.23 25.03
CA MET A 34 -0.52 0.29 23.68
C MET A 34 0.64 -0.05 22.75
N LYS A 35 0.29 -0.60 21.59
CA LYS A 35 1.22 -0.91 20.51
C LYS A 35 0.56 -0.54 19.20
N CYS A 36 1.36 -0.19 18.21
CA CYS A 36 0.86 -0.08 16.84
C CYS A 36 0.34 -1.45 16.38
N CYS A 37 -0.65 -1.44 15.50
CA CYS A 37 -1.22 -2.67 14.97
C CYS A 37 -0.39 -3.17 13.78
N GLU A 38 -0.16 -4.47 13.71
CA GLU A 38 0.36 -5.11 12.50
C GLU A 38 -0.81 -5.50 11.59
N ILE A 39 -0.84 -4.94 10.38
CA ILE A 39 -1.92 -5.16 9.43
C ILE A 39 -1.41 -5.95 8.24
N HIS A 40 -2.05 -7.09 7.99
CA HIS A 40 -1.86 -7.87 6.78
C HIS A 40 -2.89 -7.46 5.72
N THR A 41 -2.41 -7.12 4.53
CA THR A 41 -3.26 -6.62 3.43
C THR A 41 -2.99 -7.39 2.14
N ASP A 42 -4.05 -8.00 1.59
CA ASP A 42 -4.13 -8.48 0.21
C ASP A 42 -4.60 -7.34 -0.70
N CYS A 43 -3.75 -6.87 -1.62
CA CYS A 43 -4.07 -5.72 -2.46
C CYS A 43 -3.43 -5.80 -3.84
N TYR A 44 -3.70 -4.79 -4.66
CA TYR A 44 -3.02 -4.51 -5.91
C TYR A 44 -2.25 -3.19 -5.81
N LEU A 45 -1.02 -3.18 -6.30
CA LEU A 45 -0.21 -1.97 -6.41
C LEU A 45 -0.75 -1.08 -7.54
N TYR A 46 -1.16 0.14 -7.21
CA TYR A 46 -1.54 1.15 -8.19
C TYR A 46 -0.29 1.81 -8.79
N ASP A 47 0.51 2.46 -7.93
CA ASP A 47 1.83 3.00 -8.23
C ASP A 47 2.59 3.39 -6.94
N ILE A 48 3.78 3.96 -7.14
CA ILE A 48 4.53 4.68 -6.11
C ILE A 48 4.63 6.14 -6.55
N GLN A 49 4.17 7.06 -5.71
CA GLN A 49 4.33 8.50 -5.88
C GLN A 49 5.41 9.03 -4.94
N GLU A 50 6.13 10.06 -5.35
CA GLU A 50 7.10 10.76 -4.51
C GLU A 50 6.61 12.18 -4.24
N LEU A 51 6.55 12.56 -2.96
CA LEU A 51 6.13 13.88 -2.51
C LEU A 51 7.11 14.31 -1.42
N ASP A 52 7.71 15.48 -1.59
CA ASP A 52 8.67 16.07 -0.64
C ASP A 52 9.82 15.11 -0.23
N GLY A 53 10.36 14.37 -1.21
CA GLY A 53 11.44 13.41 -1.00
C GLY A 53 11.03 12.12 -0.30
N ARG A 54 9.73 11.89 -0.08
CA ARG A 54 9.17 10.69 0.55
C ARG A 54 8.31 9.90 -0.41
N LYS A 55 8.45 8.58 -0.38
CA LYS A 55 7.70 7.66 -1.24
C LYS A 55 6.40 7.25 -0.58
N TYR A 56 5.32 7.31 -1.34
CA TYR A 56 4.00 6.84 -0.94
C TYR A 56 3.52 5.75 -1.89
N VAL A 57 3.02 4.67 -1.31
CA VAL A 57 2.50 3.49 -2.02
C VAL A 57 1.00 3.63 -2.10
N ARG A 58 0.45 3.60 -3.32
CA ARG A 58 -0.99 3.59 -3.53
C ARG A 58 -1.45 2.19 -3.89
N THR A 59 -2.46 1.69 -3.19
CA THR A 59 -3.01 0.36 -3.40
C THR A 59 -4.52 0.42 -3.56
N PHE A 60 -5.11 -0.67 -4.05
CA PHE A 60 -6.55 -0.93 -4.07
C PHE A 60 -6.82 -2.42 -3.87
N ALA A 61 -7.97 -2.81 -3.31
CA ALA A 61 -8.33 -4.22 -3.13
C ALA A 61 -9.51 -4.68 -4.01
N SER A 62 -10.33 -3.74 -4.49
CA SER A 62 -11.45 -4.01 -5.39
C SER A 62 -11.42 -3.10 -6.61
N TYR A 63 -12.04 -3.53 -7.72
CA TYR A 63 -12.06 -2.77 -8.96
C TYR A 63 -13.29 -3.10 -9.82
N GLN A 64 -13.71 -2.14 -10.63
CA GLN A 64 -14.75 -2.31 -11.67
C GLN A 64 -14.11 -2.12 -13.04
N LYS A 65 -14.45 -3.01 -13.98
CA LYS A 65 -13.97 -2.96 -15.37
C LYS A 65 -15.04 -2.55 -16.38
N LYS A 66 -16.32 -2.60 -16.00
CA LYS A 66 -17.44 -2.34 -16.89
C LYS A 66 -17.84 -0.87 -16.79
N ASP A 67 -18.09 -0.25 -17.94
CA ASP A 67 -18.39 1.18 -18.07
C ASP A 67 -17.17 2.03 -17.65
N ASP A 68 -17.20 2.65 -16.48
CA ASP A 68 -16.09 3.41 -15.94
C ASP A 68 -15.16 2.55 -15.07
N ILE A 69 -13.85 2.72 -15.27
CA ILE A 69 -12.84 2.05 -14.46
C ILE A 69 -12.87 2.63 -13.04
N GLY A 70 -13.26 1.82 -12.07
CA GLY A 70 -13.28 2.15 -10.65
C GLY A 70 -12.25 1.36 -9.84
N PHE A 71 -11.73 1.98 -8.78
CA PHE A 71 -10.86 1.35 -7.80
C PHE A 71 -11.45 1.56 -6.39
N GLY A 72 -11.69 0.48 -5.67
CA GLY A 72 -12.20 0.47 -4.29
C GLY A 72 -11.15 -0.01 -3.29
N ASP A 73 -11.45 0.19 -2.00
CA ASP A 73 -10.52 -0.16 -0.90
C ASP A 73 -9.13 0.43 -1.13
N ARG A 74 -9.12 1.72 -1.47
CA ARG A 74 -7.92 2.46 -1.86
C ARG A 74 -7.19 2.94 -0.62
N ASN A 75 -5.89 2.75 -0.59
CA ASN A 75 -5.04 3.26 0.47
C ASN A 75 -3.82 4.00 -0.08
N VAL A 76 -3.31 4.93 0.72
CA VAL A 76 -2.07 5.65 0.47
C VAL A 76 -1.23 5.56 1.73
N TYR A 77 -0.05 4.98 1.61
CA TYR A 77 0.84 4.73 2.74
C TYR A 77 2.20 5.34 2.50
N PRO A 78 2.86 5.96 3.48
CA PRO A 78 4.30 6.13 3.43
C PRO A 78 4.99 4.77 3.27
N LEU A 79 5.97 4.63 2.37
CA LEU A 79 6.61 3.34 2.12
C LEU A 79 7.24 2.74 3.39
N GLU A 80 7.70 3.58 4.31
CA GLU A 80 8.35 3.13 5.54
C GLU A 80 7.42 2.48 6.58
N VAL A 81 6.09 2.63 6.49
CA VAL A 81 5.18 1.94 7.43
C VAL A 81 5.10 0.45 7.13
N PHE A 82 5.49 0.03 5.92
CA PHE A 82 5.60 -1.37 5.57
C PHE A 82 6.84 -2.01 6.21
N ASP A 83 6.74 -3.30 6.54
CA ASP A 83 7.91 -4.07 6.95
C ASP A 83 8.95 -4.14 5.80
N LYS A 84 10.21 -4.48 6.13
CA LYS A 84 11.29 -4.54 5.12
C LYS A 84 10.99 -5.51 3.99
N THR A 85 10.32 -6.63 4.28
CA THR A 85 9.95 -7.61 3.27
C THR A 85 8.94 -7.03 2.28
N SER A 86 7.91 -6.35 2.79
CA SER A 86 6.90 -5.68 1.97
C SER A 86 7.49 -4.53 1.17
N GLN A 87 8.40 -3.73 1.74
CA GLN A 87 9.13 -2.70 0.99
C GLN A 87 9.88 -3.29 -0.21
N VAL A 88 10.55 -4.44 -0.06
CA VAL A 88 11.23 -5.12 -1.17
C VAL A 88 10.23 -5.61 -2.22
N LYS A 89 9.13 -6.26 -1.80
CA LYS A 89 8.06 -6.73 -2.70
C LYS A 89 7.46 -5.59 -3.52
N ILE A 90 7.15 -4.46 -2.87
CA ILE A 90 6.59 -3.25 -3.49
C ILE A 90 7.56 -2.70 -4.54
N ASN A 91 8.83 -2.49 -4.19
CA ASN A 91 9.81 -1.93 -5.12
C ASN A 91 10.10 -2.87 -6.30
N LYS A 92 10.14 -4.19 -6.08
CA LYS A 92 10.29 -5.18 -7.15
C LYS A 92 9.09 -5.13 -8.11
N ALA A 93 7.88 -5.20 -7.56
CA ALA A 93 6.65 -5.14 -8.34
C ALA A 93 6.52 -3.84 -9.12
N TRP A 94 6.91 -2.71 -8.52
CA TRP A 94 6.89 -1.41 -9.20
C TRP A 94 7.81 -1.38 -10.41
N LYS A 95 9.05 -1.86 -10.28
CA LYS A 95 10.00 -1.96 -11.41
C LYS A 95 9.46 -2.86 -12.52
N GLU A 96 8.85 -3.99 -12.18
CA GLU A 96 8.23 -4.90 -13.15
C GLU A 96 7.03 -4.24 -13.87
N MET A 97 6.16 -3.56 -13.12
CA MET A 97 5.03 -2.82 -13.68
C MET A 97 5.48 -1.69 -14.61
N GLN A 98 6.56 -0.97 -14.28
CA GLN A 98 7.10 0.09 -15.14
C GLN A 98 7.58 -0.45 -16.49
N LYS A 99 8.22 -1.62 -16.51
CA LYS A 99 8.62 -2.30 -17.75
C LYS A 99 7.41 -2.72 -18.58
N VAL A 100 6.43 -3.36 -17.94
CA VAL A 100 5.23 -3.87 -18.63
C VAL A 100 4.34 -2.73 -19.15
N ASN A 101 4.23 -1.64 -18.41
CA ASN A 101 3.42 -0.48 -18.79
C ASN A 101 4.18 0.49 -19.73
N GLY A 102 5.34 0.09 -20.28
CA GLY A 102 6.08 0.87 -21.28
C GLY A 102 6.75 2.15 -20.76
N LYS A 103 7.00 2.27 -19.45
CA LYS A 103 7.62 3.46 -18.84
C LYS A 103 9.15 3.39 -18.75
N ILE A 104 9.77 2.25 -19.08
CA ILE A 104 11.23 2.08 -19.14
C ILE A 104 11.52 1.25 -20.39
N GLN A 105 12.14 1.88 -21.39
CA GLN A 105 12.80 1.23 -22.52
C GLN A 105 14.29 1.12 -22.21
#